data_AF-A0A067C281-F1
#
_entry.id   AF-A0A067C281-F1
#
_cell.length_a   1.000
_cell.length_b   1.000
_cell.length_c   1.000
_cell.angle_alpha   90.00
_cell.angle_beta   90.00
_cell.angle_gamma   90.00
#
_symmetry.space_group_name_H-M   'P 1'
#
loop_
_entity.id
_entity.type
_entity.pdbx_description
1 polymer ?
#
loop_
_entity_poly.entity_id
_entity_poly.type
_entity_poly.pdbx_seq_one_letter_code
_entity_poly.pdbx_strand_id
1 'polypeptide(L)'
;MRLPVLSILQDPTLVLSMRAPETSLKKKFGSLLARKQASAPESILQLKVRIKGLVDALVKTTEKPIPKAILQFLAKLTSDGVYFPPNYLSATERVGLEFNALGATRNMATDARFDLVVVGFVLGRVVVPYVVLQPWTSGIGGRARPHKQVEANLKLVATSLYVLCTRLVPLLPEPGLERMRSWLEALRRVVAASTASSGTLGSAASTASLGQDAS
;
A
#
# COMPACT_ATOMS: atom_id res chain seq x y z
N MET A 1 14.48 12.02 6.56
CA MET A 1 14.04 10.66 6.15
C MET A 1 13.93 10.63 4.63
N ARG A 2 14.55 9.67 3.95
CA ARG A 2 14.24 9.43 2.52
C ARG A 2 12.85 8.80 2.45
N LEU A 3 11.90 9.50 1.84
CA LEU A 3 10.57 8.95 1.58
C LEU A 3 10.74 7.69 0.71
N PRO A 4 10.12 6.55 1.06
CA PRO A 4 10.24 5.31 0.26
C PRO A 4 9.84 5.51 -1.20
N VAL A 5 8.90 6.42 -1.47
CA VAL A 5 8.52 6.83 -2.83
C VAL A 5 9.71 7.41 -3.61
N LEU A 6 10.57 8.20 -2.95
CA LEU A 6 11.78 8.74 -3.58
C LEU A 6 12.75 7.63 -3.99
N SER A 7 12.82 6.52 -3.25
CA SER A 7 13.65 5.38 -3.63
C SER A 7 13.19 4.69 -4.93
N ILE A 8 11.91 4.82 -5.27
CA ILE A 8 11.35 4.31 -6.53
C ILE A 8 11.59 5.32 -7.65
N LEU A 9 11.42 6.61 -7.35
CA LEU A 9 11.63 7.69 -8.31
C LEU A 9 13.10 7.84 -8.73
N GLN A 10 14.03 7.55 -7.83
CA GLN A 10 15.47 7.70 -8.05
C GLN A 10 16.14 6.48 -8.68
N ASP A 11 15.44 5.34 -8.74
CA ASP A 11 15.97 4.09 -9.30
C ASP A 11 15.22 3.69 -10.59
N PRO A 12 15.69 4.15 -11.77
CA PRO A 12 15.07 3.82 -13.04
C PRO A 12 15.31 2.36 -13.46
N THR A 13 16.25 1.66 -12.82
CA THR A 13 16.59 0.26 -13.13
C THR A 13 15.75 -0.74 -12.34
N LEU A 14 14.96 -0.25 -11.37
CA LEU A 14 14.08 -1.06 -10.56
C LEU A 14 13.00 -1.73 -11.41
N VAL A 15 12.79 -3.03 -11.19
CA VAL A 15 11.72 -3.81 -11.81
C VAL A 15 10.96 -4.56 -10.72
N LEU A 16 9.76 -4.07 -10.38
CA LEU A 16 8.88 -4.71 -9.39
C LEU A 16 7.86 -5.68 -10.01
N SER A 17 7.81 -5.80 -11.35
CA SER A 17 6.85 -6.66 -12.02
C SER A 17 7.16 -8.14 -11.80
N MET A 18 6.19 -8.88 -11.27
CA MET A 18 6.28 -10.34 -11.09
C MET A 18 5.97 -11.15 -12.34
N ARG A 19 5.48 -10.50 -13.41
CA ARG A 19 5.12 -11.16 -14.67
C ARG A 19 6.21 -10.91 -15.71
N ALA A 20 6.61 -11.96 -16.42
CA ALA A 20 7.43 -11.80 -17.61
C ALA A 20 6.66 -10.90 -18.60
N PRO A 21 7.34 -9.97 -19.31
CA PRO A 21 6.70 -9.29 -20.42
C PRO A 21 6.23 -10.38 -21.40
N GLU A 22 4.91 -10.48 -21.61
CA GLU A 22 4.37 -11.34 -22.68
C GLU A 22 4.89 -10.76 -23.98
N THR A 23 5.96 -11.40 -24.46
CA THR A 23 6.63 -11.00 -25.68
C THR A 23 5.71 -11.34 -26.83
N SER A 24 5.20 -10.29 -27.47
CA SER A 24 5.06 -10.33 -28.92
C SER A 24 6.46 -10.59 -29.51
N LEU A 25 6.75 -11.87 -29.72
CA LEU A 25 7.58 -12.49 -30.77
C LEU A 25 8.00 -11.50 -31.90
N LYS A 26 9.21 -11.50 -32.48
CA LYS A 26 10.15 -12.60 -32.75
C LYS A 26 11.47 -12.05 -33.37
N LYS A 27 12.57 -12.81 -33.17
CA LYS A 27 13.80 -12.89 -33.99
C LYS A 27 14.70 -11.64 -33.97
N LYS A 28 15.76 -11.57 -33.15
CA LYS A 28 17.11 -11.87 -33.68
C LYS A 28 18.25 -12.08 -32.65
N PHE A 29 18.00 -12.05 -31.33
CA PHE A 29 19.10 -12.14 -30.34
C PHE A 29 18.98 -13.33 -29.36
N GLY A 30 18.41 -14.43 -29.83
CA GLY A 30 18.06 -15.61 -29.05
C GLY A 30 19.20 -16.43 -28.43
N SER A 31 20.46 -15.97 -28.38
CA SER A 31 21.53 -16.74 -27.70
C SER A 31 22.45 -15.95 -26.77
N LEU A 32 22.19 -14.66 -26.49
CA LEU A 32 23.03 -13.86 -25.57
C LEU A 32 22.30 -13.32 -24.33
N LEU A 33 20.99 -13.55 -24.21
CA LEU A 33 20.16 -13.12 -23.07
C LEU A 33 19.62 -14.30 -22.25
N ALA A 34 20.41 -15.36 -22.09
CA ALA A 34 20.26 -16.29 -20.98
C ALA A 34 20.71 -15.64 -19.65
N ARG A 35 20.35 -14.36 -19.43
CA ARG A 35 20.67 -13.64 -18.18
C ARG A 35 19.56 -13.89 -17.17
N LYS A 36 19.74 -15.00 -16.46
CA LYS A 36 19.38 -15.16 -15.04
C LYS A 36 17.93 -14.82 -14.69
N GLN A 37 17.06 -15.73 -15.09
CA GLN A 37 15.69 -15.91 -14.62
C GLN A 37 15.69 -16.32 -13.13
N ALA A 38 16.00 -15.37 -12.23
CA ALA A 38 16.04 -15.55 -10.78
C ALA A 38 15.21 -14.51 -9.99
N SER A 39 14.39 -13.69 -10.67
CA SER A 39 13.95 -12.38 -10.14
C SER A 39 12.60 -12.34 -9.42
N ALA A 40 11.80 -13.40 -9.40
CA ALA A 40 10.49 -13.40 -8.72
C ALA A 40 10.57 -13.23 -7.19
N PRO A 41 11.40 -13.98 -6.44
CA PRO A 41 11.48 -13.80 -4.99
C PRO A 41 12.14 -12.47 -4.59
N GLU A 42 13.10 -11.98 -5.37
CA GLU A 42 13.79 -10.72 -5.11
C GLU A 42 12.90 -9.49 -5.36
N SER A 43 12.15 -9.46 -6.47
CA SER A 43 11.19 -8.38 -6.75
C SER A 43 10.05 -8.32 -5.73
N ILE A 44 9.56 -9.48 -5.27
CA ILE A 44 8.60 -9.56 -4.16
C ILE A 44 9.20 -8.99 -2.88
N LEU A 45 10.44 -9.36 -2.54
CA LEU A 45 11.13 -8.83 -1.36
C LEU A 45 11.30 -7.32 -1.46
N GLN A 46 11.72 -6.81 -2.62
CA GLN A 46 11.89 -5.38 -2.89
C GLN A 46 10.58 -4.60 -2.81
N LEU A 47 9.47 -5.20 -3.25
CA LEU A 47 8.13 -4.64 -3.11
C LEU A 47 7.72 -4.60 -1.63
N LYS A 48 7.88 -5.72 -0.91
CA LYS A 48 7.56 -5.83 0.53
C LYS A 48 8.31 -4.79 1.35
N VAL A 49 9.62 -4.64 1.15
CA VAL A 49 10.44 -3.67 1.87
C VAL A 49 9.95 -2.23 1.64
N ARG A 50 9.53 -1.90 0.41
CA ARG A 50 9.03 -0.56 0.07
C ARG A 50 7.65 -0.29 0.66
N ILE A 51 6.74 -1.27 0.60
CA ILE A 51 5.44 -1.18 1.27
C ILE A 51 5.63 -1.01 2.78
N LYS A 52 6.50 -1.83 3.39
CA LYS A 52 6.85 -1.69 4.81
C LYS A 52 7.37 -0.30 5.13
N GLY A 53 8.30 0.20 4.33
CA GLY A 53 8.84 1.55 4.49
C GLY A 53 7.76 2.64 4.42
N LEU A 54 6.78 2.50 3.53
CA LEU A 54 5.65 3.44 3.44
C LEU A 54 4.79 3.41 4.69
N VAL A 55 4.45 2.22 5.17
CA VAL A 55 3.65 2.03 6.39
C VAL A 55 4.39 2.57 7.60
N ASP A 56 5.68 2.22 7.76
CA ASP A 56 6.51 2.73 8.85
C ASP A 56 6.61 4.27 8.82
N ALA A 57 6.69 4.87 7.64
CA ALA A 57 6.70 6.32 7.50
C ALA A 57 5.36 6.96 7.90
N LEU A 58 4.23 6.35 7.51
CA LEU A 58 2.90 6.81 7.91
C LEU A 58 2.70 6.73 9.42
N VAL A 59 3.10 5.61 10.06
CA VAL A 59 3.08 5.45 11.53
C VAL A 59 3.86 6.58 12.19
N LYS A 60 5.10 6.84 11.75
CA LYS A 60 5.94 7.89 12.34
C LYS A 60 5.35 9.29 12.18
N THR A 61 4.63 9.57 11.11
CA THR A 61 3.93 10.87 10.99
C THR A 61 2.81 11.06 11.99
N THR A 62 2.23 9.99 12.54
CA THR A 62 1.22 10.09 13.61
C THR A 62 1.81 10.45 14.98
N GLU A 63 3.13 10.35 15.16
CA GLU A 63 3.82 10.77 16.39
C GLU A 63 3.91 12.30 16.50
N LYS A 64 3.69 13.02 15.40
CA LYS A 64 3.67 14.48 15.38
C LYS A 64 2.22 15.00 15.54
N PRO A 65 2.03 16.15 16.19
CA PRO A 65 0.72 16.75 16.31
C PRO A 65 0.15 17.06 14.92
N ILE A 66 -1.04 16.53 14.64
CA ILE A 66 -1.74 16.74 13.37
C ILE A 66 -2.19 18.21 13.31
N PRO A 67 -1.97 18.92 12.18
CA PRO A 67 -2.43 20.29 12.02
C PRO A 67 -3.92 20.44 12.33
N LYS A 68 -4.27 21.45 13.15
CA LYS A 68 -5.65 21.71 13.61
C LYS A 68 -6.67 21.82 12.47
N ALA A 69 -6.28 22.43 11.35
CA ALA A 69 -7.13 22.53 10.17
C ALA A 69 -7.51 21.17 9.58
N ILE A 70 -6.60 20.19 9.58
CA ILE A 70 -6.88 18.83 9.12
C ILE A 70 -7.84 18.15 10.09
N LEU A 71 -7.62 18.31 11.40
CA LEU A 71 -8.53 17.76 12.42
C LEU A 71 -9.94 18.35 12.30
N GLN A 72 -10.06 19.66 12.10
CA GLN A 72 -11.35 20.33 11.89
C GLN A 72 -12.05 19.85 10.62
N PHE A 73 -11.29 19.67 9.53
CA PHE A 73 -11.82 19.12 8.30
C PHE A 73 -12.34 17.69 8.50
N LEU A 74 -11.55 16.81 9.12
CA LEU A 74 -11.97 15.43 9.38
C LEU A 74 -13.18 15.37 10.30
N ALA A 75 -13.20 16.18 11.37
CA ALA A 75 -14.34 16.27 12.27
C ALA A 75 -15.63 16.72 11.55
N LYS A 76 -15.52 17.66 10.61
CA LYS A 76 -16.65 18.11 9.77
C LYS A 76 -17.04 17.06 8.73
N LEU A 77 -16.09 16.29 8.22
CA LEU A 77 -16.37 15.22 7.26
C LEU A 77 -17.13 14.06 7.93
N THR A 78 -16.91 13.87 9.23
CA THR A 78 -17.52 12.80 10.03
C THR A 78 -18.63 13.28 10.96
N SER A 79 -19.17 14.48 10.75
CA SER A 79 -20.33 14.96 11.50
C SER A 79 -21.64 14.52 10.84
N ASP A 80 -22.72 14.47 11.62
CA ASP A 80 -24.07 14.29 11.10
C ASP A 80 -24.51 15.48 10.23
N GLY A 81 -25.41 15.23 9.29
CA GLY A 81 -25.98 16.25 8.42
C GLY A 81 -25.08 16.67 7.25
N VAL A 82 -24.03 15.91 6.95
CA VAL A 82 -23.13 16.18 5.83
C VAL A 82 -23.73 15.66 4.53
N TYR A 83 -23.70 16.49 3.50
CA TYR A 83 -24.09 16.13 2.14
C TYR A 83 -22.84 15.85 1.31
N PHE A 84 -22.76 14.64 0.74
CA PHE A 84 -21.68 14.28 -0.17
C PHE A 84 -22.10 14.53 -1.62
N PRO A 85 -21.19 15.07 -2.46
CA PRO A 85 -21.47 15.21 -3.88
C PRO A 85 -21.82 13.88 -4.56
N PRO A 86 -22.55 13.91 -5.68
CA PRO A 86 -22.78 12.72 -6.50
C PRO A 86 -21.43 12.07 -6.88
N ASN A 87 -21.35 10.74 -6.75
CA ASN A 87 -20.14 9.93 -7.01
C ASN A 87 -18.94 10.19 -6.08
N TYR A 88 -19.09 10.98 -5.01
CA TYR A 88 -18.00 11.18 -4.05
C TYR A 88 -17.69 9.90 -3.27
N LEU A 89 -18.73 9.25 -2.76
CA LEU A 89 -18.65 8.01 -1.98
C LEU A 89 -18.55 6.79 -2.90
N SER A 90 -17.68 5.85 -2.54
CA SER A 90 -17.64 4.51 -3.13
C SER A 90 -18.92 3.73 -2.79
N ALA A 91 -19.18 2.64 -3.52
CA ALA A 91 -20.32 1.78 -3.25
C ALA A 91 -20.31 1.23 -1.81
N THR A 92 -19.14 0.80 -1.33
CA THR A 92 -18.97 0.30 0.03
C THR A 92 -19.23 1.38 1.08
N GLU A 93 -18.75 2.60 0.85
CA GLU A 93 -19.02 3.72 1.76
C GLU A 93 -20.50 4.07 1.78
N ARG A 94 -21.17 4.06 0.62
CA ARG A 94 -22.60 4.35 0.53
C ARG A 94 -23.46 3.30 1.25
N VAL A 95 -23.03 2.04 1.28
CA VAL A 95 -23.71 0.96 2.01
C VAL A 95 -23.43 1.03 3.52
N GLY A 96 -22.22 1.41 3.93
CA GLY A 96 -21.85 1.51 5.34
C GLY A 96 -22.35 2.77 6.05
N LEU A 97 -22.68 3.82 5.28
CA LEU A 97 -23.20 5.08 5.80
C LEU A 97 -24.72 5.10 5.82
N GLU A 98 -25.27 5.68 6.89
CA GLU A 98 -26.70 5.95 7.00
C GLU A 98 -27.02 7.35 6.52
N PHE A 99 -28.12 7.47 5.79
CA PHE A 99 -28.60 8.74 5.25
C PHE A 99 -30.04 9.02 5.69
N ASN A 100 -30.37 10.29 5.88
CA ASN A 100 -31.75 10.73 6.05
C ASN A 100 -32.49 10.74 4.71
N ALA A 101 -33.80 11.01 4.74
CA ALA A 101 -34.63 11.08 3.53
C ALA A 101 -34.17 12.14 2.51
N LEU A 102 -33.38 13.13 2.96
CA LEU A 102 -32.82 14.20 2.11
C LEU A 102 -31.41 13.87 1.60
N GLY A 103 -30.82 12.74 1.99
CA GLY A 103 -29.47 12.32 1.60
C GLY A 103 -28.33 12.86 2.46
N ALA A 104 -28.61 13.46 3.62
CA ALA A 104 -27.60 13.87 4.60
C ALA A 104 -27.19 12.70 5.50
N THR A 105 -25.92 12.65 5.91
CA THR A 105 -25.45 11.61 6.84
C THR A 105 -26.20 11.63 8.18
N ARG A 106 -26.41 10.45 8.77
CA ARG A 106 -26.90 10.27 10.14
C ARG A 106 -26.05 9.27 10.90
N ASN A 107 -26.12 9.36 12.24
CA ASN A 107 -25.51 8.41 13.14
C ASN A 107 -24.02 8.21 12.83
N MET A 108 -23.33 9.28 12.46
CA MET A 108 -21.88 9.31 12.23
C MET A 108 -21.09 9.23 13.53
N ALA A 109 -21.77 9.42 14.67
CA ALA A 109 -21.22 9.22 16.00
C ALA A 109 -20.74 7.78 16.24
N THR A 110 -21.19 6.80 15.43
CA THR A 110 -20.57 5.47 15.43
C THR A 110 -19.25 5.54 14.67
N ASP A 111 -18.18 5.30 15.39
CA ASP A 111 -16.83 5.38 14.84
C ASP A 111 -16.47 4.33 13.77
N ALA A 112 -17.27 3.28 13.57
CA ALA A 112 -17.13 2.41 12.39
C ALA A 112 -17.34 3.20 11.09
N ARG A 113 -18.22 4.21 11.11
CA ARG A 113 -18.48 5.12 9.98
C ARG A 113 -17.44 6.21 9.87
N PHE A 114 -16.90 6.66 11.01
CA PHE A 114 -15.71 7.52 11.04
C PHE A 114 -14.56 6.87 10.29
N ASP A 115 -14.23 5.61 10.59
CA ASP A 115 -13.15 4.89 9.91
C ASP A 115 -13.40 4.71 8.42
N LEU A 116 -14.59 4.27 8.05
CA LEU A 116 -14.99 4.06 6.67
C LEU A 116 -14.69 5.31 5.83
N VAL A 117 -15.03 6.49 6.37
CA VAL A 117 -14.88 7.78 5.68
C VAL A 117 -13.46 8.31 5.79
N VAL A 118 -12.83 8.27 6.97
CA VAL A 118 -11.50 8.85 7.20
C VAL A 118 -10.42 7.98 6.56
N VAL A 119 -10.45 6.68 6.74
CA VAL A 119 -9.50 5.74 6.12
C VAL A 119 -9.71 5.71 4.61
N GLY A 120 -10.96 5.66 4.16
CA GLY A 120 -11.33 5.73 2.74
C GLY A 120 -10.87 7.04 2.08
N PHE A 121 -10.99 8.17 2.78
CA PHE A 121 -10.52 9.47 2.31
C PHE A 121 -8.98 9.56 2.33
N VAL A 122 -8.36 9.42 3.50
CA VAL A 122 -6.92 9.63 3.67
C VAL A 122 -6.13 8.65 2.82
N LEU A 123 -6.48 7.37 2.76
CA LEU A 123 -5.70 6.40 1.98
C LEU A 123 -6.18 6.31 0.54
N GLY A 124 -7.48 6.06 0.36
CA GLY A 124 -8.05 5.83 -0.96
C GLY A 124 -8.02 7.06 -1.86
N ARG A 125 -8.19 8.25 -1.27
CA ARG A 125 -8.28 9.51 -2.03
C ARG A 125 -7.08 10.42 -1.89
N VAL A 126 -6.25 10.29 -0.85
CA VAL A 126 -5.07 11.14 -0.66
C VAL A 126 -3.77 10.37 -0.89
N VAL A 127 -3.43 9.42 -0.02
CA VAL A 127 -2.11 8.76 -0.01
C VAL A 127 -1.88 7.94 -1.28
N VAL A 128 -2.79 7.02 -1.62
CA VAL A 128 -2.61 6.15 -2.79
C VAL A 128 -2.49 6.96 -4.09
N PRO A 129 -3.42 7.87 -4.45
CA PRO A 129 -3.33 8.59 -5.72
C PRO A 129 -2.22 9.66 -5.74
N TYR A 130 -2.11 10.49 -4.70
CA TYR A 130 -1.28 11.71 -4.78
C TYR A 130 0.10 11.58 -4.13
N VAL A 131 0.30 10.60 -3.24
CA VAL A 131 1.61 10.37 -2.60
C VAL A 131 2.34 9.21 -3.27
N VAL A 132 1.63 8.14 -3.64
CA VAL A 132 2.25 6.92 -4.17
C VAL A 132 2.14 6.82 -5.69
N LEU A 133 0.95 6.98 -6.27
CA LEU A 133 0.72 6.76 -7.70
C LEU A 133 1.26 7.91 -8.56
N GLN A 134 0.97 9.16 -8.15
CA GLN A 134 1.36 10.38 -8.87
C GLN A 134 2.09 11.38 -7.97
N PRO A 135 3.23 11.00 -7.36
CA PRO A 135 3.95 11.88 -6.44
C PRO A 135 4.32 13.26 -7.04
N TRP A 136 4.56 13.32 -8.35
CA TRP A 136 4.96 14.55 -9.04
C TRP A 136 3.85 15.62 -9.09
N THR A 137 2.56 15.23 -9.07
CA THR A 137 1.45 16.20 -9.02
C THR A 137 1.42 16.95 -7.69
N SER A 138 1.96 16.32 -6.64
CA SER A 138 2.10 16.87 -5.29
C SER A 138 3.49 17.50 -5.05
N GLY A 139 4.33 17.57 -6.08
CA GLY A 139 5.71 18.08 -5.99
C GLY A 139 6.72 17.14 -5.33
N ILE A 140 6.38 15.86 -5.11
CA ILE A 140 7.26 14.87 -4.49
C ILE A 140 8.20 14.30 -5.56
N GLY A 141 9.52 14.47 -5.34
CA GLY A 141 10.55 13.96 -6.27
C GLY A 141 10.67 14.75 -7.57
N GLY A 142 10.18 16.00 -7.59
CA GLY A 142 10.12 16.85 -8.77
C GLY A 142 8.72 16.94 -9.37
N ARG A 143 8.46 17.98 -10.15
CA ARG A 143 7.16 18.18 -10.84
C ARG A 143 7.06 17.44 -12.18
N ALA A 144 8.17 16.90 -12.65
CA ALA A 144 8.23 16.16 -13.90
C ALA A 144 7.67 14.74 -13.72
N ARG A 145 6.86 14.30 -14.68
CA ARG A 145 6.39 12.91 -14.74
C ARG A 145 7.58 11.97 -14.99
N PRO A 146 7.73 10.87 -14.23
CA PRO A 146 8.84 9.94 -14.39
C PRO A 146 8.67 9.03 -15.61
N HIS A 147 9.74 8.31 -15.98
CA HIS A 147 9.73 7.37 -17.09
C HIS A 147 8.72 6.22 -16.89
N LYS A 148 8.22 5.63 -17.99
CA LYS A 148 7.14 4.62 -17.98
C LYS A 148 7.39 3.44 -17.04
N GLN A 149 8.65 2.98 -16.93
CA GLN A 149 9.03 1.88 -16.03
C GLN A 149 8.82 2.26 -14.55
N VAL A 150 9.23 3.46 -14.16
CA VAL A 150 9.04 3.98 -12.79
C VAL A 150 7.56 4.13 -12.50
N GLU A 151 6.77 4.62 -13.47
CA GLU A 151 5.31 4.70 -13.34
C GLU A 151 4.66 3.32 -13.14
N ALA A 152 5.13 2.28 -13.85
CA ALA A 152 4.65 0.92 -13.67
C ALA A 152 4.95 0.38 -12.25
N ASN A 153 6.15 0.65 -11.73
CA ASN A 153 6.49 0.31 -10.35
C ASN A 153 5.62 1.04 -9.32
N LEU A 154 5.39 2.35 -9.52
CA LEU A 154 4.52 3.14 -8.64
C LEU A 154 3.07 2.63 -8.66
N LYS A 155 2.55 2.26 -9.83
CA LYS A 155 1.24 1.59 -9.95
C LYS A 155 1.19 0.31 -9.12
N LEU A 156 2.21 -0.53 -9.24
CA LEU A 156 2.25 -1.81 -8.52
C LEU A 156 2.29 -1.61 -6.99
N VAL A 157 3.09 -0.64 -6.52
CA VAL A 157 3.14 -0.27 -5.10
C VAL A 157 1.82 0.34 -4.63
N ALA A 158 1.22 1.24 -5.41
CA ALA A 158 -0.07 1.87 -5.11
C ALA A 158 -1.20 0.84 -5.03
N THR A 159 -1.28 -0.10 -5.98
CA THR A 159 -2.27 -1.18 -5.97
C THR A 159 -2.08 -2.09 -4.76
N SER A 160 -0.83 -2.48 -4.47
CA SER A 160 -0.53 -3.33 -3.31
C SER A 160 -0.92 -2.65 -2.00
N LEU A 161 -0.58 -1.37 -1.84
CA LEU A 161 -0.96 -0.59 -0.68
C LEU A 161 -2.48 -0.46 -0.57
N TYR A 162 -3.18 -0.13 -1.66
CA TYR A 162 -4.64 0.00 -1.68
C TYR A 162 -5.34 -1.31 -1.29
N VAL A 163 -4.90 -2.44 -1.83
CA VAL A 163 -5.46 -3.77 -1.50
C VAL A 163 -5.20 -4.10 -0.03
N LEU A 164 -4.00 -3.87 0.49
CA LEU A 164 -3.71 -4.08 1.91
C LEU A 164 -4.58 -3.21 2.80
N CYS A 165 -4.76 -1.94 2.45
CA CYS A 165 -5.58 -1.03 3.23
C CYS A 165 -7.05 -1.48 3.25
N THR A 166 -7.62 -1.77 2.08
CA THR A 166 -9.03 -2.21 1.96
C THR A 166 -9.32 -3.55 2.62
N ARG A 167 -8.34 -4.47 2.68
CA ARG A 167 -8.48 -5.77 3.37
C ARG A 167 -8.41 -5.68 4.89
N LEU A 168 -7.84 -4.60 5.44
CA LEU A 168 -7.66 -4.40 6.88
C LEU A 168 -8.76 -3.56 7.52
N VAL A 169 -9.47 -2.73 6.75
CA VAL A 169 -10.62 -1.96 7.27
C VAL A 169 -11.65 -2.84 8.00
N PRO A 170 -12.02 -4.04 7.51
CA PRO A 170 -13.00 -4.89 8.18
C PRO A 170 -12.51 -5.54 9.48
N LEU A 171 -11.20 -5.48 9.78
CA LEU A 171 -10.58 -6.17 10.92
C LEU A 171 -10.37 -5.24 12.13
N LEU A 172 -10.87 -4.02 12.07
CA LEU A 172 -10.69 -3.03 13.14
C LEU A 172 -11.68 -3.24 14.29
N PRO A 173 -11.21 -3.37 15.55
CA PRO A 173 -12.09 -3.36 16.72
C PRO A 173 -12.65 -1.95 17.00
N GLU A 174 -13.75 -1.87 17.76
CA GLU A 174 -14.47 -0.70 18.34
C GLU A 174 -13.53 0.46 18.89
N PRO A 175 -14.02 1.70 19.12
CA PRO A 175 -13.41 2.88 18.45
C PRO A 175 -12.59 4.02 19.13
N GLY A 176 -11.93 4.89 18.31
CA GLY A 176 -11.36 6.22 18.68
C GLY A 176 -10.22 6.79 17.78
N LEU A 177 -9.67 7.99 18.08
CA LEU A 177 -8.53 8.63 17.36
C LEU A 177 -7.20 7.85 17.48
N GLU A 178 -7.07 7.05 18.55
CA GLU A 178 -6.05 6.01 18.74
C GLU A 178 -6.08 4.93 17.64
N ARG A 179 -7.18 4.84 16.87
CA ARG A 179 -7.40 3.78 15.88
C ARG A 179 -6.65 4.02 14.58
N MET A 180 -6.36 5.25 14.14
CA MET A 180 -5.47 5.43 12.98
C MET A 180 -4.07 4.91 13.28
N ARG A 181 -3.60 5.10 14.52
CA ARG A 181 -2.34 4.52 15.00
C ARG A 181 -2.44 3.01 15.15
N SER A 182 -3.50 2.49 15.79
CA SER A 182 -3.74 1.05 15.94
C SER A 182 -3.86 0.32 14.60
N TRP A 183 -4.54 0.93 13.63
CA TRP A 183 -4.68 0.42 12.26
C TRP A 183 -3.34 0.44 11.53
N LEU A 184 -2.58 1.55 11.63
CA LEU A 184 -1.23 1.63 11.07
C LEU A 184 -0.30 0.59 11.70
N GLU A 185 -0.43 0.32 12.99
CA GLU A 185 0.31 -0.73 13.69
C GLU A 185 -0.16 -2.14 13.29
N ALA A 186 -1.45 -2.36 13.07
CA ALA A 186 -1.97 -3.63 12.55
C ALA A 186 -1.47 -3.88 11.12
N LEU A 187 -1.52 -2.88 10.25
CA LEU A 187 -0.92 -2.91 8.92
C LEU A 187 0.57 -3.19 9.00
N ARG A 188 1.29 -2.52 9.91
CA ARG A 188 2.71 -2.77 10.16
C ARG A 188 2.98 -4.21 10.59
N ARG A 189 2.16 -4.78 11.46
CA ARG A 189 2.25 -6.19 11.90
C ARG A 189 1.99 -7.15 10.75
N VAL A 190 0.96 -6.93 9.92
CA VAL A 190 0.68 -7.78 8.76
C VAL A 190 1.82 -7.74 7.76
N VAL A 191 2.35 -6.55 7.49
CA VAL A 191 3.52 -6.41 6.60
C VAL A 191 4.75 -7.08 7.22
N ALA A 192 5.00 -6.95 8.52
CA ALA A 192 6.11 -7.62 9.21
C ALA A 192 5.98 -9.16 9.24
N ALA A 193 4.79 -9.70 9.50
CA ALA A 193 4.52 -11.14 9.48
C ALA A 193 4.73 -11.73 8.07
N SER A 194 4.36 -10.97 7.03
CA SER A 194 4.61 -11.37 5.64
C SER A 194 6.10 -11.37 5.25
N THR A 195 6.96 -10.63 5.97
CA THR A 195 8.42 -10.64 5.76
C THR A 195 9.11 -11.78 6.50
N ALA A 196 8.59 -12.23 7.65
CA ALA A 196 9.17 -13.32 8.43
C ALA A 196 8.99 -14.70 7.76
N SER A 197 7.86 -14.93 7.08
CA SER A 197 7.54 -16.21 6.42
C SER A 197 8.38 -16.54 5.19
N SER A 198 9.15 -15.58 4.64
CA SER A 198 10.03 -15.82 3.48
C SER A 198 11.44 -16.28 3.88
N GLY A 199 11.78 -16.31 5.18
CA GLY A 199 13.11 -16.70 5.67
C GLY A 199 13.26 -18.19 6.03
N THR A 200 12.16 -18.96 6.09
CA THR A 200 12.16 -20.33 6.64
C THR A 200 12.20 -21.45 5.60
N LEU A 201 12.22 -21.14 4.30
CA LEU A 201 12.18 -22.15 3.22
C LEU A 201 13.56 -22.47 2.60
N GLY A 202 14.66 -22.00 3.20
CA GLY A 202 16.02 -22.15 2.65
C GLY A 202 16.98 -23.08 3.39
N SER A 203 16.57 -23.71 4.51
CA SER A 203 17.51 -24.42 5.39
C SER A 203 17.05 -25.82 5.80
N ALA A 204 16.62 -26.63 4.84
CA ALA A 204 16.35 -28.06 5.05
C ALA A 204 16.65 -28.87 3.77
N ALA A 205 17.85 -28.72 3.22
CA ALA A 205 18.35 -29.60 2.16
C ALA A 205 19.89 -29.61 2.15
N SER A 206 20.50 -30.20 3.18
CA SER A 206 21.86 -30.76 3.09
C SER A 206 22.15 -31.61 4.34
N THR A 207 21.83 -32.90 4.26
CA THR A 207 22.56 -34.01 4.92
C THR A 207 21.89 -35.33 4.56
N ALA A 208 22.02 -35.72 3.28
CA ALA A 208 21.82 -37.09 2.86
C ALA A 208 22.78 -37.40 1.71
N SER A 209 23.92 -38.03 2.03
CA SER A 209 24.55 -39.15 1.29
C SER A 209 26.07 -39.18 1.49
N LEU A 210 26.57 -40.31 2.01
CA LEU A 210 27.83 -41.03 1.71
C LEU A 210 28.02 -41.99 2.89
N GLY A 211 27.62 -43.26 2.83
CA GLY A 211 28.08 -44.31 1.90
C GLY A 211 28.97 -45.23 2.73
N GLN A 212 28.44 -46.34 3.28
CA GLN A 212 28.56 -47.71 2.75
C GLN A 212 30.01 -48.24 2.59
N ASP A 213 30.23 -49.36 3.29
CA ASP A 213 31.00 -50.55 2.92
C ASP A 213 32.44 -50.81 3.44
N ALA A 214 32.51 -52.03 4.00
CA ALA A 214 33.58 -53.04 3.93
C ALA A 214 34.81 -52.94 4.84
N SER A 215 34.82 -53.69 5.95
CA SER A 215 35.37 -55.07 6.05
C SER A 215 35.19 -55.63 7.46
#